data_AF-A0A2I0L6J6-F1
#
_entry.id   AF-A0A2I0L6J6-F1
#
_cell.length_a   1.000
_cell.length_b   1.000
_cell.length_c   1.000
_cell.angle_alpha   90.00
_cell.angle_beta   90.00
_cell.angle_gamma   90.00
#
_symmetry.space_group_name_H-M   'P 1'
#
loop_
_entity.id
_entity.type
_entity.pdbx_description
1 polymer ?
#
loop_
_entity_poly.entity_id
_entity_poly.type
_entity_poly.pdbx_seq_one_letter_code
_entity_poly.pdbx_strand_id
1 'polypeptide(L)'
;MQLGATPNMGDYIPYVGALDLQGLKKRMKRVRKAHDAFFEKIIDEHVQNPKREGESKDFVDVMVRFLGSEEAEYRIDRNHIKAIILVYYIIP
;
A
#
# COMPACT_ATOMS: atom_id res chain seq x y z
N MET A 1 -12.83 -5.27 -12.71
CA MET A 1 -13.50 -5.44 -11.39
C MET A 1 -13.73 -4.05 -10.80
N GLN A 2 -14.97 -3.56 -10.73
CA GLN A 2 -15.28 -2.25 -10.14
C GLN A 2 -15.49 -2.40 -8.62
N LEU A 3 -14.64 -1.73 -7.84
CA LEU A 3 -14.75 -1.59 -6.38
C LEU A 3 -14.75 -0.11 -5.97
N GLY A 4 -14.07 0.76 -6.74
CA GLY A 4 -14.25 2.21 -6.64
C GLY A 4 -15.63 2.60 -7.15
N ALA A 5 -16.31 3.49 -6.42
CA ALA A 5 -17.63 4.05 -6.76
C ALA A 5 -18.83 3.08 -6.77
N THR A 6 -18.70 1.85 -6.26
CA THR A 6 -19.88 0.99 -6.03
C THR A 6 -20.56 1.40 -4.72
N PRO A 7 -21.86 1.79 -4.74
CA PRO A 7 -22.56 2.13 -3.50
C PRO A 7 -22.68 0.88 -2.62
N ASN A 8 -22.13 0.96 -1.41
CA ASN A 8 -22.21 -0.12 -0.43
C ASN A 8 -23.55 -0.02 0.31
N MET A 9 -24.42 -1.02 0.16
CA MET A 9 -25.71 -1.06 0.88
C MET A 9 -25.53 -1.01 2.41
N GLY A 10 -24.38 -1.45 2.92
CA GLY A 10 -24.04 -1.34 4.33
C GLY A 10 -23.86 0.10 4.84
N ASP A 11 -23.61 1.07 3.95
CA ASP A 11 -23.46 2.48 4.32
C ASP A 11 -24.83 3.17 4.51
N TYR A 12 -25.89 2.59 3.92
CA TYR A 12 -27.26 3.12 4.00
C TYR A 12 -28.13 2.38 5.04
N ILE A 13 -27.83 1.10 5.30
CA ILE A 13 -28.59 0.26 6.23
C ILE A 13 -27.65 -0.33 7.29
N PRO A 14 -27.64 0.21 8.53
CA PRO A 14 -26.64 -0.14 9.55
C PRO A 14 -26.61 -1.63 9.92
N TYR A 15 -27.75 -2.34 9.83
CA TYR A 15 -27.84 -3.77 10.13
C TYR A 15 -27.33 -4.69 9.01
N VAL A 16 -27.27 -4.19 7.76
CA VAL A 16 -26.86 -4.98 6.58
C VAL A 16 -25.36 -4.92 6.34
N GLY A 17 -24.68 -3.89 6.86
CA GLY A 17 -23.24 -3.72 6.72
C GLY A 17 -22.42 -4.89 7.28
N ALA A 18 -22.90 -5.58 8.32
CA ALA A 18 -22.22 -6.75 8.88
C ALA A 18 -22.28 -7.99 7.97
N LEU A 19 -23.34 -8.14 7.18
CA LEU A 19 -23.62 -9.36 6.40
C LEU A 19 -22.78 -9.47 5.12
N ASP A 20 -22.10 -8.39 4.68
CA ASP A 20 -21.32 -8.36 3.43
C ASP A 20 -22.12 -8.90 2.23
N LEU A 21 -23.40 -8.52 2.09
CA LEU A 21 -24.31 -9.09 1.08
C LEU A 21 -23.83 -8.92 -0.36
N GLN A 22 -23.11 -7.83 -0.64
CA GLN A 22 -22.51 -7.55 -1.95
C GLN A 22 -21.10 -8.16 -2.10
N GLY A 23 -20.59 -8.82 -1.06
CA GLY A 23 -19.24 -9.40 -1.02
C GLY A 23 -18.13 -8.35 -1.10
N LEU A 24 -18.43 -7.06 -0.89
CA LEU A 24 -17.47 -5.96 -1.02
C LEU A 24 -16.33 -6.10 -0.03
N LYS A 25 -16.59 -6.51 1.22
CA LYS A 25 -15.52 -6.72 2.23
C LYS A 25 -14.60 -7.86 1.81
N LYS A 26 -15.15 -8.99 1.37
CA LYS A 26 -14.34 -10.12 0.84
C LYS A 26 -13.52 -9.72 -0.38
N ARG A 27 -14.10 -8.96 -1.31
CA ARG A 27 -13.41 -8.46 -2.51
C ARG A 27 -12.31 -7.46 -2.15
N MET A 28 -12.59 -6.53 -1.25
CA MET A 28 -11.60 -5.56 -0.75
C MET A 28 -10.43 -6.24 -0.04
N LYS A 29 -10.68 -7.29 0.76
CA LYS A 29 -9.61 -8.10 1.36
C LYS A 29 -8.72 -8.76 0.30
N ARG A 30 -9.27 -9.23 -0.82
CA ARG A 30 -8.48 -9.79 -1.92
C ARG A 30 -7.63 -8.73 -2.60
N VAL A 31 -8.20 -7.55 -2.89
CA VAL A 31 -7.44 -6.43 -3.47
C VAL A 31 -6.33 -5.98 -2.53
N ARG A 32 -6.62 -5.82 -1.23
CA ARG A 32 -5.61 -5.50 -0.22
C ARG A 32 -4.44 -6.49 -0.24
N LYS A 33 -4.72 -7.80 -0.28
CA LYS A 33 -3.67 -8.83 -0.36
C LYS A 33 -2.83 -8.72 -1.63
N ALA A 34 -3.48 -8.45 -2.77
CA ALA A 34 -2.79 -8.27 -4.04
C ALA A 34 -1.88 -7.03 -4.02
N HIS A 35 -2.37 -5.90 -3.49
CA HIS A 35 -1.59 -4.67 -3.33
C HIS A 35 -0.43 -4.87 -2.35
N ASP A 36 -0.67 -5.50 -1.21
CA ASP A 36 0.37 -5.77 -0.21
C ASP A 36 1.50 -6.62 -0.81
N ALA A 37 1.18 -7.72 -1.50
CA ALA A 37 2.17 -8.56 -2.17
C ALA A 37 2.89 -7.82 -3.31
N PHE A 38 2.21 -6.93 -4.03
CA PHE A 38 2.80 -6.13 -5.09
C PHE A 38 3.79 -5.10 -4.54
N PHE A 39 3.42 -4.33 -3.52
CA PHE A 39 4.31 -3.35 -2.91
C PHE A 39 5.48 -4.00 -2.18
N GLU A 40 5.28 -5.18 -1.58
CA GLU A 40 6.37 -5.93 -0.96
C GLU A 40 7.46 -6.26 -1.99
N LYS A 41 7.07 -6.71 -3.19
CA LYS A 41 8.00 -6.99 -4.29
C LYS A 41 8.75 -5.74 -4.74
N ILE A 42 8.06 -4.61 -4.89
CA ILE A 42 8.70 -3.34 -5.22
C ILE A 42 9.77 -3.00 -4.18
N ILE A 43 9.44 -3.07 -2.89
CA ILE A 43 10.39 -2.77 -1.82
C ILE A 43 11.58 -3.74 -1.87
N ASP A 44 11.32 -5.04 -2.05
CA ASP A 44 12.38 -6.06 -2.15
C ASP A 44 13.32 -5.81 -3.33
N GLU A 45 12.82 -5.42 -4.49
CA GLU A 45 13.64 -5.09 -5.66
C GLU A 45 14.61 -3.93 -5.37
N HIS A 46 14.16 -2.89 -4.66
CA HIS A 46 14.98 -1.72 -4.31
C HIS A 46 15.97 -2.02 -3.16
N VAL A 47 15.59 -2.90 -2.23
CA VAL A 47 16.48 -3.36 -1.14
C VAL A 47 17.58 -4.28 -1.68
N GLN A 48 17.24 -5.20 -2.60
CA GLN A 48 18.19 -6.18 -3.15
C GLN A 48 19.09 -5.59 -4.23
N ASN A 49 18.62 -4.57 -4.96
CA ASN A 49 19.37 -3.90 -6.02
C ASN A 49 19.53 -2.41 -5.71
N PRO A 50 20.27 -2.04 -4.65
CA PRO A 50 20.46 -0.65 -4.29
C PRO A 50 21.20 0.10 -5.40
N LYS A 51 20.60 1.19 -5.88
CA LYS A 51 21.21 2.04 -6.90
C LYS A 51 22.48 2.72 -6.41
N ARG A 52 23.50 2.75 -7.27
CA ARG A 52 24.83 3.33 -6.98
C ARG A 52 24.80 4.86 -6.97
N GLU A 53 25.86 5.46 -6.45
CA GLU A 53 26.05 6.91 -6.59
C GLU A 53 26.18 7.29 -8.07
N GLY A 54 25.43 8.30 -8.50
CA GLY A 54 25.34 8.72 -9.90
C GLY A 54 24.19 8.09 -10.70
N GLU A 55 23.53 7.06 -10.17
CA GLU A 55 22.32 6.49 -10.79
C GLU A 55 21.07 7.29 -10.41
N SER A 56 20.09 7.35 -11.33
CA SER A 56 18.83 8.05 -11.09
C SER A 56 18.00 7.32 -10.03
N LYS A 57 17.86 7.96 -8.86
CA LYS A 57 17.07 7.45 -7.73
C LYS A 57 15.62 7.91 -7.85
N ASP A 58 14.71 6.99 -7.63
CA ASP A 58 13.29 7.29 -7.50
C ASP A 58 12.88 7.46 -6.03
N PHE A 59 11.61 7.75 -5.81
CA PHE A 59 11.05 8.00 -4.49
C PHE A 59 11.17 6.78 -3.56
N VAL A 60 11.07 5.56 -4.10
CA VAL A 60 11.16 4.32 -3.31
C VAL A 60 12.60 4.09 -2.86
N ASP A 61 13.59 4.34 -3.72
CA ASP A 61 15.01 4.30 -3.33
C ASP A 61 15.30 5.19 -2.12
N VAL A 62 14.74 6.40 -2.11
CA VAL A 62 14.94 7.37 -1.02
C VAL A 62 14.34 6.83 0.27
N MET A 63 13.12 6.33 0.25
CA MET A 63 12.47 5.80 1.45
C MET A 63 13.18 4.56 2.01
N VAL A 64 13.64 3.65 1.14
CA VAL A 64 14.36 2.44 1.54
C VAL A 64 15.67 2.77 2.28
N ARG A 65 16.35 3.88 1.95
CA ARG A 65 17.55 4.32 2.68
C ARG A 65 17.29 4.66 4.15
N PHE A 66 16.07 5.04 4.49
CA PHE A 66 15.67 5.34 5.86
C PHE A 66 15.07 4.13 6.59
N LEU A 67 14.97 2.98 5.91
CA LEU A 67 14.45 1.76 6.51
C LEU A 67 15.41 1.28 7.61
N GLY A 68 14.98 1.37 8.86
CA GLY A 68 15.76 0.87 10.00
C GLY A 68 16.95 1.74 10.44
N SER A 69 17.07 2.99 9.95
CA SER A 69 18.05 3.94 10.51
C SER A 69 17.74 4.19 12.00
N GLU A 70 18.78 4.11 12.83
CA GLU A 70 18.71 4.43 14.26
C GLU A 70 18.91 5.94 14.52
N GLU A 71 19.44 6.69 13.55
CA GLU A 71 19.69 8.13 13.69
C GLU A 71 18.47 9.01 13.35
N ALA A 72 17.46 8.46 12.67
CA ALA A 72 16.24 9.19 12.38
C ALA A 72 15.31 9.19 13.61
N GLU A 73 14.94 10.39 14.08
CA GLU A 73 13.92 10.58 15.13
C GLU A 73 12.59 9.87 14.79
N TYR A 74 12.36 9.61 13.50
CA TYR A 74 11.23 8.85 12.98
C TYR A 74 11.69 7.57 12.26
N ARG A 75 11.39 6.40 12.83
CA ARG A 75 11.73 5.10 12.24
C ARG A 75 10.74 4.74 11.15
N ILE A 76 11.18 4.83 9.89
CA ILE A 76 10.39 4.38 8.74
C ILE A 76 10.45 2.85 8.66
N ASP A 77 9.28 2.21 8.69
CA ASP A 77 9.12 0.79 8.44
C ASP A 77 8.55 0.51 7.04
N ARG A 78 8.52 -0.76 6.65
CA ARG A 78 8.00 -1.17 5.34
C ARG A 78 6.52 -0.83 5.16
N ASN A 79 5.73 -0.81 6.23
CA ASN A 79 4.30 -0.46 6.15
C ASN A 79 4.10 1.02 5.83
N HIS A 80 4.94 1.91 6.36
CA HIS A 80 4.94 3.33 5.99
C HIS A 80 5.23 3.50 4.50
N ILE A 81 6.24 2.81 3.98
CA ILE A 81 6.58 2.84 2.54
C ILE A 81 5.39 2.36 1.69
N LYS A 82 4.80 1.21 2.02
CA LYS A 82 3.62 0.67 1.32
C LYS A 82 2.44 1.64 1.34
N ALA A 83 2.20 2.30 2.47
CA ALA A 83 1.13 3.28 2.60
C ALA A 83 1.37 4.51 1.72
N ILE A 84 2.60 5.02 1.67
CA ILE A 84 2.92 6.19 0.85
C ILE A 84 2.83 5.83 -0.65
N ILE A 85 3.34 4.66 -1.07
CA ILE A 85 3.19 4.20 -2.46
C ILE A 85 1.70 4.09 -2.82
N LEU A 86 0.87 3.54 -1.93
CA LEU A 86 -0.57 3.45 -2.15
C LEU A 86 -1.20 4.83 -2.36
N VAL A 87 -0.86 5.83 -1.53
CA VAL A 87 -1.40 7.18 -1.65
C VAL A 87 -0.91 7.86 -2.93
N TYR A 88 0.38 7.81 -3.21
CA TYR A 88 1.00 8.55 -4.31
C TYR A 88 0.63 8.02 -5.69
N TYR A 89 0.44 6.70 -5.84
CA TYR A 89 0.23 6.06 -7.14
C TYR A 89 -1.22 5.63 -7.42
N ILE A 90 -2.08 5.51 -6.40
CA ILE A 90 -3.44 4.94 -6.56
C ILE A 90 -4.54 5.94 -6.25
N ILE A 91 -4.27 6.95 -5.42
CA ILE A 91 -5.26 8.00 -5.13
C ILE A 91 -5.01 9.16 -6.10
N PRO A 92 -5.97 9.51 -6.97
CA PRO A 92 -5.85 10.64 -7.88
C PRO A 92 -5.86 11.99 -7.16
#